data_AF-A0A7S3NYT1-F1
#
_entry.id   AF-A0A7S3NYT1-F1
#
_cell.length_a   1.000
_cell.length_b   1.000
_cell.length_c   1.000
_cell.angle_alpha   90.00
_cell.angle_beta   90.00
_cell.angle_gamma   90.00
#
_symmetry.space_group_name_H-M   'P 1'
#
loop_
_entity.id
_entity.type
_entity.pdbx_description
1 polymer ?
#
loop_
_entity_poly.entity_id
_entity_poly.type
_entity_poly.pdbx_seq_one_letter_code
_entity_poly.pdbx_strand_id
1 'polypeptide(L)'
;MKNDPAFISKSEHPDTWSSDARNFANKLLDKSETDRIGSEGIEEILTHPWFDDVDWDKLENRELTPPYIPETESDNFHSHNVNKTDRWMNENKTVLEKSKQMLRHPTVQDLFKDY
;
A
#
# COMPACT_ATOMS: atom_id res chain seq x y z
N MET A 1 -8.19 -17.63 -27.71
CA MET A 1 -7.29 -16.48 -27.52
C MET A 1 -6.38 -16.84 -26.36
N LYS A 2 -5.07 -16.98 -26.61
CA LYS A 2 -4.11 -17.30 -25.55
C LYS A 2 -3.92 -16.01 -24.74
N ASN A 3 -4.36 -16.03 -23.50
CA ASN A 3 -4.01 -15.01 -22.53
C ASN A 3 -2.52 -15.20 -22.22
N ASP A 4 -1.63 -14.46 -22.87
CA ASP A 4 -0.26 -14.40 -22.38
C ASP A 4 -0.30 -13.68 -21.02
N PRO A 5 0.13 -14.34 -19.93
CA PRO A 5 0.20 -13.69 -18.62
C PRO A 5 1.16 -12.50 -18.70
N ALA A 6 0.96 -11.50 -17.84
CA ALA A 6 1.93 -10.43 -17.65
C ALA A 6 3.21 -11.05 -17.05
N PHE A 7 4.10 -11.53 -17.92
CA PHE A 7 5.35 -12.15 -17.55
C PHE A 7 6.48 -11.16 -17.80
N ILE A 8 7.07 -10.66 -16.72
CA ILE A 8 8.27 -9.83 -16.76
C ILE A 8 9.43 -10.72 -17.18
N SER A 9 9.86 -10.58 -18.44
CA SER A 9 11.04 -11.25 -18.96
C SER A 9 12.33 -10.60 -18.46
N LYS A 10 13.47 -11.28 -18.67
CA LYS A 10 14.79 -10.77 -18.24
C LYS A 10 15.14 -9.40 -18.84
N SER A 11 14.61 -9.06 -20.01
CA SER A 11 14.85 -7.78 -20.69
C SER A 11 13.91 -6.66 -20.26
N GLU A 12 12.88 -6.95 -19.46
CA GLU A 12 11.81 -6.00 -19.11
C GLU A 12 11.94 -5.46 -17.68
N HIS A 13 13.03 -5.78 -16.98
CA HIS A 13 13.33 -5.26 -15.64
C HIS A 13 14.77 -4.73 -15.57
N PRO A 14 15.08 -3.83 -14.61
CA PRO A 14 16.45 -3.40 -14.37
C PRO A 14 17.36 -4.57 -13.99
N ASP A 15 18.62 -4.54 -14.42
CA ASP A 15 19.62 -5.56 -14.09
C ASP A 15 19.90 -5.71 -12.57
N THR A 16 19.46 -4.72 -11.78
CA THR A 16 19.60 -4.72 -10.31
C THR A 16 18.63 -5.66 -9.60
N TRP A 17 17.60 -6.17 -10.29
CA TRP A 17 16.67 -7.13 -9.70
C TRP A 17 17.31 -8.50 -9.58
N SER A 18 17.18 -9.11 -8.39
CA SER A 18 17.53 -10.52 -8.23
C SER A 18 16.58 -11.42 -9.04
N SER A 19 17.00 -12.66 -9.31
CA SER A 19 16.13 -13.65 -9.94
C SER A 19 14.87 -13.91 -9.13
N ASP A 20 15.00 -13.89 -7.80
CA ASP A 20 13.91 -14.20 -6.86
C ASP A 20 12.92 -13.04 -6.79
N ALA A 21 13.39 -11.78 -6.84
CA ALA A 21 12.52 -10.61 -6.94
C ALA A 21 11.65 -10.65 -8.20
N ARG A 22 12.24 -10.96 -9.36
CA ARG A 22 11.48 -11.13 -10.61
C ARG A 22 10.52 -12.31 -10.53
N ASN A 23 10.96 -13.44 -9.97
CA ASN A 23 10.13 -14.63 -9.84
C ASN A 23 8.88 -14.34 -8.99
N PHE A 24 9.10 -13.70 -7.84
CA PHE A 24 8.03 -13.29 -6.94
C PHE A 24 7.05 -12.34 -7.62
N ALA A 25 7.56 -11.30 -8.32
CA ALA A 25 6.72 -10.37 -9.06
C ALA A 25 5.86 -11.07 -10.13
N ASN A 26 6.43 -12.00 -10.89
CA ASN A 26 5.68 -12.76 -11.90
C ASN A 26 4.60 -13.66 -11.27
N LYS A 27 4.88 -14.27 -10.12
CA LYS A 27 3.92 -15.08 -9.36
C LYS A 27 2.77 -14.25 -8.78
N LEU A 28 3.03 -13.01 -8.37
CA LEU A 28 1.99 -12.06 -7.93
C LEU A 28 1.12 -11.57 -9.10
N LEU A 29 1.74 -11.38 -10.27
CA LEU A 29 1.09 -10.88 -11.48
C LEU A 29 0.41 -11.98 -12.30
N ASP A 30 0.30 -13.20 -11.76
CA ASP A 30 -0.45 -14.25 -12.43
C ASP A 30 -1.92 -13.81 -12.62
N LYS A 31 -2.39 -13.96 -13.85
CA LYS A 31 -3.73 -13.57 -14.27
C LYS A 31 -4.78 -14.51 -13.68
N SER A 32 -4.41 -15.78 -13.49
CA SER A 32 -5.26 -16.79 -12.87
C SER A 32 -5.29 -16.58 -11.36
N GLU A 33 -6.48 -16.39 -10.79
CA GLU A 33 -6.64 -16.20 -9.35
C GLU A 33 -6.21 -17.42 -8.54
N THR A 34 -6.38 -18.63 -9.10
CA THR A 34 -6.01 -19.88 -8.44
C THR A 34 -4.51 -20.14 -8.49
N ASP A 35 -3.82 -19.68 -9.54
CA ASP A 35 -2.38 -19.91 -9.72
C ASP A 35 -1.52 -18.77 -9.16
N ARG A 36 -2.14 -17.63 -8.82
CA ARG A 36 -1.46 -16.50 -8.18
C ARG A 36 -0.96 -16.89 -6.81
N ILE A 37 0.31 -16.59 -6.51
CA ILE A 37 0.88 -16.86 -5.18
C ILE A 37 0.05 -16.19 -4.08
N GLY A 38 -0.20 -16.93 -3.00
CA GLY A 38 -1.06 -16.52 -1.91
C GLY A 38 -2.52 -16.97 -2.08
N SER A 39 -2.89 -17.62 -3.19
CA SER A 39 -4.24 -18.16 -3.41
C SER A 39 -4.58 -19.27 -2.41
N GLU A 40 -3.61 -20.11 -2.07
CA GLU A 40 -3.74 -21.20 -1.08
C GLU A 40 -3.37 -20.77 0.35
N GLY A 41 -2.97 -19.51 0.54
CA GLY A 41 -2.70 -18.91 1.84
C GLY A 41 -1.41 -18.09 1.91
N ILE A 42 -1.28 -17.33 3.00
CA ILE A 42 -0.18 -16.37 3.21
C ILE A 42 1.19 -17.06 3.28
N GLU A 43 1.25 -18.33 3.70
CA GLU A 43 2.48 -19.11 3.80
C GLU A 43 3.26 -19.17 2.47
N GLU A 44 2.57 -19.21 1.32
CA GLU A 44 3.24 -19.19 0.02
C GLU A 44 4.05 -17.91 -0.21
N ILE A 45 3.57 -16.79 0.32
CA ILE A 45 4.22 -15.49 0.23
C ILE A 45 5.39 -15.45 1.22
N LEU A 46 5.16 -15.83 2.48
CA LEU A 46 6.16 -15.71 3.56
C LEU A 46 7.35 -16.65 3.36
N THR A 47 7.14 -17.81 2.73
CA THR A 47 8.19 -18.82 2.46
C THR A 47 8.85 -18.66 1.10
N HIS A 48 8.50 -17.61 0.33
CA HIS A 48 9.11 -17.39 -0.97
C HIS A 48 10.59 -16.97 -0.83
N PRO A 49 11.52 -17.48 -1.67
CA PRO A 49 12.96 -17.18 -1.55
C PRO A 49 13.35 -15.71 -1.59
N TRP A 50 12.47 -14.86 -2.14
CA TRP A 50 12.68 -13.40 -2.13
C TRP A 50 12.68 -12.80 -0.71
N PHE A 51 12.09 -13.49 0.27
CA PHE A 51 12.03 -13.08 1.67
C PHE A 51 12.87 -13.98 2.60
N ASP A 52 13.83 -14.75 2.07
CA ASP A 52 14.65 -15.67 2.88
C ASP A 52 15.46 -14.97 3.99
N ASP A 53 15.67 -13.65 3.89
CA ASP A 53 16.36 -12.83 4.88
C ASP A 53 15.42 -12.11 5.86
N VAL A 54 14.11 -12.33 5.76
CA VAL A 54 13.10 -11.70 6.63
C VAL A 54 12.74 -12.61 7.79
N ASP A 55 12.97 -12.12 9.01
CA ASP A 55 12.44 -12.71 10.23
C ASP A 55 11.06 -12.12 10.52
N TRP A 56 10.00 -12.86 10.17
CA TRP A 56 8.62 -12.41 10.25
C TRP A 56 8.16 -12.13 11.69
N ASP A 57 8.63 -12.91 12.66
CA ASP A 57 8.31 -12.71 14.08
C ASP A 57 8.94 -11.40 14.59
N LYS A 58 10.21 -11.14 14.21
CA LYS A 58 10.86 -9.86 14.54
C LYS A 58 10.21 -8.68 13.84
N LEU A 59 9.75 -8.87 12.61
CA LEU A 59 9.03 -7.82 11.87
C LEU A 59 7.73 -7.45 12.58
N GLU A 60 6.92 -8.45 12.97
CA GLU A 60 5.66 -8.24 13.68
C GLU A 60 5.88 -7.56 15.04
N ASN A 61 6.91 -7.98 15.77
CA ASN A 61 7.30 -7.39 17.06
C ASN A 61 8.01 -6.03 16.94
N ARG A 62 8.18 -5.50 15.71
CA ARG A 62 8.85 -4.22 15.42
C ARG A 62 10.31 -4.17 15.90
N GLU A 63 10.99 -5.30 15.85
CA GLU A 63 12.39 -5.45 16.26
C GLU A 63 13.37 -5.25 15.09
N LEU A 64 12.88 -5.36 13.85
CA LEU A 64 13.69 -5.07 12.66
C LEU A 64 13.85 -3.55 12.49
N THR A 65 15.10 -3.12 12.28
CA THR A 65 15.39 -1.72 11.93
C THR A 65 15.01 -1.50 10.46
N PRO A 66 14.15 -0.51 10.14
CA PRO A 66 13.78 -0.24 8.76
C PRO A 66 14.99 0.27 7.96
N PRO A 67 15.08 -0.06 6.66
CA PRO A 67 16.19 0.37 5.80
C PRO A 67 16.20 1.90 5.57
N TYR A 68 15.08 2.56 5.81
CA TYR A 68 14.93 4.00 5.73
C TYR A 68 14.24 4.52 6.99
N ILE A 69 14.88 5.48 7.65
CA ILE A 69 14.33 6.20 8.80
C ILE A 69 14.18 7.65 8.34
N PRO A 70 12.94 8.18 8.20
CA PRO A 70 12.74 9.58 7.83
C PRO A 70 13.22 10.51 8.94
N GLU A 71 13.63 11.73 8.57
CA GLU A 71 13.99 12.77 9.54
C GLU A 71 12.75 13.18 10.36
N THR A 72 12.79 12.96 11.67
CA THR A 72 11.68 13.20 12.61
C THR A 72 11.78 14.50 13.40
N GLU A 73 12.80 15.34 13.15
CA GLU A 73 12.99 16.60 13.87
C GLU A 73 11.92 17.67 13.58
N SER A 74 10.90 17.32 12.79
CA SER A 74 9.84 18.23 12.42
C SER A 74 8.47 17.58 12.47
N ASP A 75 7.50 18.41 12.82
CA ASP A 75 6.08 18.10 13.05
C ASP A 75 5.50 17.08 12.05
N ASN A 76 4.54 16.25 12.48
CA ASN A 76 3.93 15.16 11.69
C ASN A 76 3.33 15.60 10.33
N PHE A 77 3.24 16.92 10.10
CA PHE A 77 2.76 17.56 8.87
C PHE A 77 3.88 18.25 8.07
N HIS A 78 5.11 17.75 8.14
CA HIS A 78 6.22 18.37 7.44
C HIS A 78 6.00 18.34 5.92
N SER A 79 6.23 19.48 5.27
CA SER A 79 5.97 19.70 3.83
C SER A 79 6.60 18.67 2.92
N HIS A 80 7.72 18.12 3.34
CA HIS A 80 8.52 17.20 2.54
C HIS A 80 7.86 15.82 2.45
N ASN A 81 6.99 15.49 3.40
CA ASN A 81 6.28 14.20 3.48
C ASN A 81 4.80 14.30 3.06
N VAL A 82 4.31 15.51 2.73
CA VAL A 82 2.93 15.74 2.28
C VAL A 82 2.91 16.55 0.99
N ASN A 83 2.12 16.15 -0.01
CA ASN A 83 1.98 16.94 -1.24
C ASN A 83 1.11 18.18 -0.97
N LYS A 84 1.75 19.32 -0.66
CA LYS A 84 1.07 20.60 -0.39
C LYS A 84 0.43 21.23 -1.63
N THR A 85 0.74 20.75 -2.83
CA THR A 85 0.16 21.28 -4.08
C THR A 85 -1.11 20.57 -4.50
N ASP A 86 -1.52 19.55 -3.76
CA ASP A 86 -2.73 18.82 -4.07
C ASP A 86 -3.97 19.71 -3.98
N ARG A 87 -4.63 19.82 -5.13
CA ARG A 87 -5.87 20.58 -5.35
C ARG A 87 -6.99 20.24 -4.35
N TRP A 88 -7.01 19.03 -3.80
CA TRP A 88 -8.01 18.58 -2.82
C TRP A 88 -7.96 19.38 -1.51
N MET A 89 -6.81 19.91 -1.09
CA MET A 89 -6.72 20.74 0.12
C MET A 89 -7.47 22.08 -0.03
N ASN A 90 -7.55 22.62 -1.25
CA ASN A 90 -8.18 23.91 -1.53
C ASN A 90 -9.68 23.78 -1.85
N GLU A 91 -10.10 22.73 -2.57
CA GLU A 91 -11.52 22.50 -2.94
C GLU A 91 -12.38 22.05 -1.74
N ASN A 92 -11.77 21.35 -0.78
CA ASN A 92 -12.46 20.88 0.42
C ASN A 92 -12.95 22.00 1.33
N LYS A 93 -12.40 23.23 1.24
CA LYS A 93 -12.82 24.32 2.12
C LYS A 93 -14.31 24.67 1.92
N THR A 94 -14.77 24.74 0.68
CA THR A 94 -16.17 25.07 0.34
C THR A 94 -17.14 23.96 0.70
N VAL A 95 -16.73 22.70 0.49
CA VAL A 95 -17.54 21.52 0.85
C VAL A 95 -17.62 21.39 2.36
N LEU A 96 -16.50 21.57 3.06
CA LEU A 96 -16.42 21.49 4.51
C LEU A 96 -17.34 22.51 5.19
N GLU A 97 -17.38 23.76 4.71
CA GLU A 97 -18.27 24.77 5.26
C GLU A 97 -19.75 24.42 5.06
N LYS A 98 -20.12 23.86 3.91
CA LYS A 98 -21.49 23.37 3.68
C LYS A 98 -21.83 22.18 4.58
N SER A 99 -20.91 21.22 4.71
CA SER A 99 -21.09 20.06 5.60
C SER A 99 -21.25 20.49 7.05
N LYS A 100 -20.44 21.45 7.53
CA LYS A 100 -20.58 22.04 8.87
C LYS A 100 -21.95 22.70 9.09
N GLN A 101 -22.55 23.29 8.06
CA GLN A 101 -23.89 23.86 8.16
C GLN A 101 -24.97 22.77 8.23
N MET A 102 -24.87 21.74 7.39
CA MET A 102 -25.83 20.63 7.39
C MET A 102 -25.82 19.84 8.69
N LEU A 103 -24.64 19.63 9.29
CA LEU A 103 -24.50 18.99 10.59
C LEU A 103 -25.18 19.76 11.73
N ARG A 104 -25.64 21.01 11.53
CA ARG A 104 -26.43 21.72 12.55
C ARG A 104 -27.90 21.28 12.57
N HIS A 105 -28.36 20.57 11.54
CA HIS A 105 -29.73 20.08 11.49
C HIS A 105 -29.89 18.77 12.29
N PRO A 106 -30.89 18.68 13.20
CA PRO A 106 -31.13 17.47 13.99
C PRO A 106 -31.30 16.21 13.14
N THR A 107 -32.02 16.32 12.02
CA THR A 107 -32.26 15.20 11.10
C THR A 107 -30.98 14.66 10.46
N VAL A 108 -29.95 15.49 10.30
CA VAL A 108 -28.64 15.07 9.79
C VAL A 108 -27.81 14.44 10.91
N GLN A 109 -27.89 14.99 12.13
CA GLN A 109 -27.25 14.41 13.31
C GLN A 109 -27.79 13.01 13.63
N ASP A 110 -29.09 12.80 13.46
CA ASP A 110 -29.75 11.50 13.69
C ASP A 110 -29.20 10.38 12.79
N LEU A 111 -28.64 10.70 11.61
CA LEU A 111 -28.01 9.73 10.71
C LEU A 111 -26.70 9.16 11.29
N PHE A 112 -26.07 9.85 12.23
CA PHE A 112 -24.77 9.50 12.83
C PHE A 112 -24.86 9.17 14.32
N LYS A 113 -26.06 9.05 14.89
CA LYS A 113 -26.26 8.89 16.33
C LYS A 113 -25.63 7.63 16.94
N ASP A 114 -25.35 6.62 16.11
CA ASP A 114 -24.79 5.31 16.50
C ASP A 114 -23.39 5.06 15.91
N TYR A 115 -22.77 6.10 15.33
CA TYR A 115 -21.40 6.07 14.79
C TYR A 115 -20.40 6.53 15.86
#